data_AF-A0A957FKV0-F1
#
_entry.id   AF-A0A957FKV0-F1
#
_cell.length_a   1.000
_cell.length_b   1.000
_cell.length_c   1.000
_cell.angle_alpha   90.00
_cell.angle_beta   90.00
_cell.angle_gamma   90.00
#
_symmetry.space_group_name_H-M   'P 1'
#
loop_
_entity.id
_entity.type
_entity.pdbx_description
1 polymer ?
#
loop_
_entity_poly.entity_id
_entity_poly.type
_entity_poly.pdbx_seq_one_letter_code
_entity_poly.pdbx_strand_id
1 'polypeptide(L)'
;CHFRRATTLVDSFPYHEIIQYCKRHRDKAETVFDTLNYFDGMHFAARATSPALFSVGLMDDICPPSTVFAAYNHYAAAKQIKVWPFNQHEGGENFQSVEKLAFMANL
;
A
#
# COMPACT_ATOMS: atom_id res chain seq x y z
N CYS A 1 0.64 3.96 0.12
CA CYS A 1 -0.07 4.03 -1.18
C CYS A 1 -1.50 4.49 -0.96
N HIS A 2 -2.12 5.09 -1.96
CA HIS A 2 -3.46 5.66 -1.92
C HIS A 2 -3.66 6.50 -0.64
N PHE A 3 -2.80 7.50 -0.42
CA PHE A 3 -2.71 8.23 0.86
C PHE A 3 -4.08 8.73 1.35
N ARG A 4 -4.85 9.35 0.45
CA ARG A 4 -6.19 9.87 0.77
C ARG A 4 -7.13 8.77 1.27
N ARG A 5 -7.06 7.57 0.68
CA ARG A 5 -7.85 6.41 1.13
C ARG A 5 -7.42 5.98 2.53
N ALA A 6 -6.12 5.83 2.77
CA ALA A 6 -5.59 5.41 4.07
C ALA A 6 -6.05 6.35 5.20
N THR A 7 -5.89 7.66 5.00
CA THR A 7 -6.24 8.70 5.98
C THR A 7 -7.73 8.82 6.30
N THR A 8 -8.61 8.17 5.53
CA THR A 8 -10.06 8.14 5.77
C THR A 8 -10.54 6.82 6.36
N LEU A 9 -9.63 5.87 6.59
CA LEU A 9 -9.96 4.50 6.97
C LEU A 9 -9.36 4.10 8.32
N VAL A 10 -8.15 4.55 8.63
CA VAL A 10 -7.41 4.14 9.83
C VAL A 10 -6.85 5.33 10.59
N ASP A 11 -6.71 5.17 11.90
CA ASP A 11 -6.07 6.13 12.81
C ASP A 11 -4.67 5.67 13.26
N SER A 12 -4.11 4.64 12.62
CA SER A 12 -2.79 4.12 12.92
C SER A 12 -1.66 4.99 12.35
N PHE A 13 -0.52 4.99 13.04
CA PHE A 13 0.69 5.62 12.52
C PHE A 13 1.35 4.72 11.47
N PRO A 14 1.94 5.29 10.40
CA PRO A 14 2.26 6.71 10.21
C PRO A 14 1.19 7.55 9.50
N TYR A 15 0.14 6.97 8.90
CA TYR A 15 -0.89 7.76 8.18
C TYR A 15 -1.59 8.78 9.08
N HIS A 16 -1.70 8.48 10.38
CA HIS A 16 -2.29 9.39 11.35
C HIS A 16 -1.58 10.74 11.46
N GLU A 17 -0.30 10.85 11.10
CA GLU A 17 0.41 12.14 11.08
C GLU A 17 -0.21 13.12 10.08
N ILE A 18 -0.62 12.63 8.90
CA ILE A 18 -1.30 13.42 7.88
C ILE A 18 -2.67 13.86 8.39
N ILE A 19 -3.38 12.97 9.08
CA ILE A 19 -4.68 13.27 9.72
C ILE A 19 -4.50 14.39 10.73
N GLN A 20 -3.52 14.30 11.62
CA GLN A 20 -3.24 15.30 12.65
C GLN A 20 -2.84 16.65 12.04
N TYR A 21 -1.99 16.64 11.00
CA TYR A 21 -1.63 17.84 10.26
C TYR A 21 -2.87 18.51 9.65
N CYS A 22 -3.71 17.77 8.93
CA CYS A 22 -4.93 18.29 8.31
C CYS A 22 -5.97 18.75 9.35
N LYS A 23 -6.06 18.10 10.53
CA LYS A 23 -6.90 18.55 11.65
C LYS A 23 -6.46 19.92 12.18
N ARG A 24 -5.14 20.17 12.24
CA ARG A 24 -4.56 21.44 12.70
C ARG A 24 -4.61 22.54 11.62
N HIS A 25 -4.44 22.17 10.37
CA HIS A 25 -4.34 23.02 9.18
C HIS A 25 -5.50 22.74 8.21
N ARG A 26 -6.72 23.02 8.65
CA ARG A 26 -7.96 22.63 7.94
C ARG A 26 -8.07 23.19 6.52
N ASP A 27 -7.44 24.32 6.24
CA ASP A 27 -7.39 24.96 4.93
C ASP A 27 -6.36 24.34 3.97
N LYS A 28 -5.52 23.40 4.44
CA LYS A 28 -4.41 22.82 3.66
C LYS A 28 -4.67 21.43 3.12
N ALA A 29 -5.81 20.80 3.43
CA ALA A 29 -6.06 19.40 3.10
C ALA A 29 -5.86 19.09 1.61
N GLU A 30 -6.42 19.91 0.71
CA GLU A 30 -6.26 19.68 -0.73
C GLU A 30 -4.81 19.85 -1.19
N THR A 31 -4.11 20.91 -0.78
CA THR A 31 -2.68 21.11 -1.09
C THR A 31 -1.81 19.95 -0.59
N VAL A 32 -2.11 19.41 0.60
CA VAL A 32 -1.40 18.25 1.16
C VAL A 32 -1.56 17.04 0.24
N PHE A 33 -2.79 16.72 -0.16
CA PHE A 33 -3.03 15.55 -1.01
C PHE A 33 -2.57 15.76 -2.46
N ASP A 34 -2.64 16.97 -3.00
CA ASP A 34 -2.04 17.32 -4.29
C ASP A 34 -0.53 17.08 -4.27
N THR A 35 0.13 17.42 -3.15
CA THR A 35 1.55 17.13 -2.97
C THR A 35 1.81 15.62 -2.85
N LEU A 36 1.04 14.92 -2.00
CA LEU A 36 1.19 13.47 -1.79
C LEU A 36 0.92 12.65 -3.05
N ASN A 37 0.10 13.14 -3.98
CA ASN A 37 -0.15 12.48 -5.26
C ASN A 37 1.15 12.25 -6.07
N TYR A 38 2.17 13.10 -5.91
CA TYR A 38 3.47 12.91 -6.57
C TYR A 38 4.31 11.78 -5.95
N PHE A 39 3.96 11.34 -4.75
CA PHE A 39 4.67 10.30 -3.99
C PHE A 39 3.84 9.02 -3.83
N ASP A 40 2.65 8.97 -4.43
CA ASP A 40 1.76 7.83 -4.26
C ASP A 40 2.23 6.61 -5.07
N GLY A 41 2.55 5.52 -4.36
CA GLY A 41 2.87 4.23 -4.97
C GLY A 41 1.82 3.71 -5.95
N MET A 42 0.54 4.08 -5.80
CA MET A 42 -0.50 3.75 -6.78
C MET A 42 -0.23 4.41 -8.15
N HIS A 43 0.25 5.66 -8.16
CA HIS A 43 0.61 6.33 -9.41
C HIS A 43 1.89 5.75 -10.01
N PHE A 44 2.89 5.41 -9.20
CA PHE A 44 4.09 4.74 -9.71
C PHE A 44 3.79 3.34 -10.28
N ALA A 45 2.89 2.59 -9.65
CA ALA A 45 2.50 1.26 -10.10
C ALA A 45 2.03 1.24 -11.57
N ALA A 46 1.28 2.26 -11.98
CA ALA A 46 0.79 2.42 -13.37
C ALA A 46 1.90 2.59 -14.42
N ARG A 47 3.15 2.79 -14.01
CA ARG A 47 4.32 3.01 -14.88
C ARG A 47 5.36 1.88 -14.78
N ALA A 48 5.10 0.88 -13.95
CA ALA A 48 6.06 -0.19 -13.70
C ALA A 48 6.16 -1.17 -14.88
N THR A 49 7.38 -1.61 -15.20
CA THR A 49 7.66 -2.52 -16.32
C THR A 49 8.22 -3.88 -15.88
N SER A 50 8.72 -3.98 -14.64
CA SER A 50 9.32 -5.22 -14.12
C SER A 50 8.26 -6.17 -13.56
N PRO A 51 8.44 -7.50 -13.66
CA PRO A 51 7.60 -8.44 -12.94
C PRO A 51 7.63 -8.21 -11.42
N ALA A 52 6.50 -8.39 -10.74
CA ALA A 52 6.41 -8.18 -9.29
C ALA A 52 5.58 -9.22 -8.55
N LEU A 53 6.03 -9.55 -7.34
CA LEU A 53 5.28 -10.28 -6.34
C LEU A 53 4.87 -9.33 -5.21
N PHE A 54 3.57 -9.17 -5.01
CA PHE A 54 2.98 -8.45 -3.89
C PHE A 54 2.55 -9.41 -2.78
N SER A 55 2.35 -8.89 -1.58
CA SER A 55 1.63 -9.58 -0.50
C SER A 55 0.73 -8.62 0.26
N VAL A 56 -0.35 -9.14 0.85
CA VAL A 56 -1.29 -8.33 1.63
C VAL A 56 -1.84 -9.12 2.82
N GLY A 57 -1.78 -8.54 4.02
CA GLY A 57 -2.54 -8.99 5.19
C GLY A 57 -3.93 -8.35 5.17
N LEU A 58 -5.01 -9.14 5.19
CA LEU A 58 -6.37 -8.59 5.10
C LEU A 58 -6.84 -7.91 6.40
N MET A 59 -6.14 -8.11 7.52
CA MET A 59 -6.40 -7.45 8.79
C MET A 59 -5.38 -6.34 9.11
N ASP A 60 -4.51 -5.98 8.15
CA ASP A 60 -3.50 -4.93 8.32
C ASP A 60 -4.17 -3.56 8.46
N ASP A 61 -4.01 -2.93 9.62
CA ASP A 61 -4.51 -1.58 9.91
C ASP A 61 -3.42 -0.50 9.73
N ILE A 62 -2.16 -0.86 9.50
CA ILE A 62 -1.05 0.05 9.18
C ILE A 62 -1.03 0.35 7.69
N CYS A 63 -1.15 -0.69 6.85
CA CYS A 63 -1.22 -0.61 5.40
C CYS A 63 -2.54 -1.23 4.89
N PRO A 64 -3.67 -0.52 5.00
CA PRO A 64 -4.98 -1.12 4.79
C PRO A 64 -5.13 -1.83 3.44
N PRO A 65 -5.81 -2.99 3.37
CA PRO A 65 -5.85 -3.82 2.15
C PRO A 65 -6.33 -3.06 0.93
N SER A 66 -7.33 -2.17 1.07
CA SER A 66 -7.82 -1.36 -0.05
C SER A 66 -6.75 -0.45 -0.67
N THR A 67 -5.75 -0.03 0.10
CA THR A 67 -4.62 0.78 -0.38
C THR A 67 -3.57 -0.06 -1.10
N VAL A 68 -3.30 -1.26 -0.60
CA VAL A 68 -2.40 -2.25 -1.21
C VAL A 68 -2.99 -2.72 -2.54
N PHE A 69 -4.28 -3.08 -2.55
CA PHE A 69 -4.99 -3.47 -3.77
C PHE A 69 -5.11 -2.32 -4.78
N ALA A 70 -5.21 -1.06 -4.35
CA ALA A 70 -5.16 0.06 -5.28
C ALA A 70 -3.83 0.09 -6.05
N ALA A 71 -2.69 -0.07 -5.37
CA ALA A 71 -1.40 -0.15 -6.04
C ALA A 71 -1.27 -1.42 -6.90
N TYR A 72 -1.61 -2.59 -6.36
CA TYR A 72 -1.55 -3.86 -7.09
C TYR A 72 -2.41 -3.84 -8.36
N ASN A 73 -3.65 -3.37 -8.29
CA ASN A 73 -4.56 -3.34 -9.43
C ASN A 73 -4.06 -2.39 -10.54
N HIS A 74 -3.47 -1.26 -10.17
CA HIS A 74 -2.85 -0.32 -11.12
C HIS A 74 -1.48 -0.74 -11.65
N TYR A 75 -0.80 -1.72 -11.03
CA TYR A 75 0.53 -2.15 -11.45
C TYR A 75 0.53 -2.63 -12.91
N ALA A 76 1.36 -2.04 -13.78
CA ALA A 76 1.24 -2.20 -15.23
C ALA A 76 1.89 -3.48 -15.80
N ALA A 77 2.89 -4.03 -15.13
CA ALA A 77 3.62 -5.21 -15.58
C ALA A 77 3.04 -6.52 -15.02
N ALA A 78 3.66 -7.65 -15.41
CA ALA A 78 3.32 -8.97 -14.89
C ALA A 78 3.39 -8.97 -13.35
N LYS A 79 2.31 -9.45 -12.72
CA LYS A 79 2.16 -9.33 -11.27
C LYS A 79 1.45 -10.53 -10.67
N GLN A 80 1.85 -10.88 -9.45
CA GLN A 80 1.20 -11.87 -8.60
C GLN A 80 0.98 -11.26 -7.22
N ILE A 81 0.00 -11.75 -6.48
CA ILE A 81 -0.24 -11.33 -5.09
C ILE A 81 -0.53 -12.53 -4.19
N LYS A 82 0.17 -12.60 -3.06
CA LYS A 82 -0.14 -13.52 -1.98
C LYS A 82 -1.05 -12.84 -0.95
N VAL A 83 -2.21 -13.43 -0.72
CA VAL A 83 -3.19 -12.91 0.26
C VAL A 83 -3.08 -13.71 1.55
N TRP A 84 -2.97 -12.99 2.67
CA TRP A 84 -2.91 -13.52 4.02
C TRP A 84 -4.18 -13.09 4.78
N PRO A 85 -5.24 -13.93 4.83
CA PRO A 85 -6.57 -13.46 5.22
C PRO A 85 -6.74 -13.03 6.67
N PHE A 86 -5.91 -13.56 7.57
CA PHE A 86 -6.03 -13.34 9.01
C PHE A 86 -4.86 -12.55 9.60
N ASN A 87 -3.89 -12.20 8.75
CA ASN A 87 -2.67 -11.52 9.17
C ASN A 87 -2.85 -10.00 9.14
N GLN A 88 -2.14 -9.33 10.04
CA GLN A 88 -2.06 -7.88 10.10
C GLN A 88 -0.81 -7.41 9.34
N HIS A 89 -0.07 -6.46 9.92
CA HIS A 89 1.08 -5.83 9.30
C HIS A 89 2.30 -6.76 9.12
N GLU A 90 2.36 -7.86 9.86
CA GLU A 90 3.37 -8.90 9.67
C GLU A 90 3.24 -9.63 8.32
N GLY A 91 2.06 -9.55 7.69
CA GLY A 91 1.77 -10.24 6.45
C GLY A 91 2.00 -11.74 6.59
N GLY A 92 2.81 -12.33 5.70
CA GLY A 92 3.11 -13.77 5.75
C GLY A 92 4.41 -14.14 6.45
N GLU A 93 5.16 -13.18 7.00
CA GLU A 93 6.48 -13.38 7.62
C GLU A 93 7.37 -14.41 6.86
N ASN A 94 7.78 -15.49 7.53
CA ASN A 94 8.63 -16.55 6.99
C ASN A 94 7.96 -17.29 5.82
N PHE A 95 6.63 -17.42 5.82
CA PHE A 95 5.92 -18.02 4.68
C PHE A 95 6.00 -17.12 3.45
N GLN A 96 5.91 -15.80 3.62
CA GLN A 96 6.12 -14.87 2.51
C GLN A 96 7.55 -14.92 1.97
N SER A 97 8.55 -15.19 2.82
CA SER A 97 9.93 -15.40 2.38
C SER A 97 10.07 -16.61 1.45
N VAL A 98 9.37 -17.71 1.74
CA VAL A 98 9.34 -18.88 0.86
C VAL A 98 8.67 -18.55 -0.49
N GLU A 99 7.55 -17.82 -0.48
CA GLU A 99 6.88 -17.37 -1.72
C GLU A 99 7.80 -16.48 -2.58
N LYS A 100 8.59 -15.60 -1.95
CA LYS A 100 9.59 -14.77 -2.67
C LYS A 100 10.67 -15.63 -3.33
N LEU A 101 11.22 -16.62 -2.62
CA LEU A 101 12.23 -17.52 -3.18
C LEU A 101 11.66 -18.32 -4.38
N ALA A 102 10.44 -18.83 -4.26
CA ALA A 102 9.77 -19.55 -5.33
C ALA A 102 9.49 -18.64 -6.55
N PHE A 103 9.08 -17.40 -6.33
CA PHE A 103 8.90 -16.42 -7.40
C PHE A 103 10.21 -16.10 -8.13
N MET A 104 11.31 -15.90 -7.39
CA MET A 104 12.62 -15.60 -7.99
C MET A 104 13.21 -16.78 -8.74
N ALA A 105 12.95 -18.01 -8.31
CA ALA A 105 13.42 -19.21 -9.02
C ALA A 105 12.75 -19.39 -10.40
N ASN A 106 11.62 -18.72 -10.63
CA ASN A 106 10.82 -18.83 -11.87
C ASN A 106 10.77 -17.50 -12.66
N LEU A 107 11.64 -16.54 -12.35
CA LEU A 107 11.74 -15.24 -13.04
C LEU A 107 12.67 -15.32 -14.26
#